data_AF-A0A9X7K038-F1
#
_entry.id   AF-A0A9X7K038-F1
#
_cell.length_a   1.000
_cell.length_b   1.000
_cell.length_c   1.000
_cell.angle_alpha   90.00
_cell.angle_beta   90.00
_cell.angle_gamma   90.00
#
_symmetry.space_group_name_H-M   'P 1'
#
loop_
_entity.id
_entity.type
_entity.pdbx_description
1 polymer ?
#
loop_
_entity_poly.entity_id
_entity_poly.type
_entity_poly.pdbx_seq_one_letter_code
_entity_poly.pdbx_strand_id
1 'polypeptide(L)' 'MVLMKRVESILLKLVIIQFVFLIIAQWLILYTPLSPYLGKIYEYEGVSRQEKTKTIETIIDR' A
#
# COMPACT_ATOMS: atom_id res chain seq x y z
N MET A 1 -8.46 41.32 -15.35
CA MET A 1 -7.51 40.23 -14.99
C MET A 1 -7.66 39.77 -13.52
N VAL A 2 -8.89 39.63 -13.01
CA VAL A 2 -9.16 39.21 -11.60
C VAL A 2 -9.54 37.74 -11.52
N LEU A 3 -10.21 37.22 -12.57
CA LEU A 3 -10.63 35.83 -12.66
C LEU A 3 -9.43 34.85 -12.65
N MET A 4 -8.39 35.17 -13.41
CA MET A 4 -7.18 34.35 -13.56
C MET A 4 -6.46 34.12 -12.22
N LYS A 5 -6.38 35.17 -11.38
CA LYS A 5 -5.81 35.07 -10.02
C LYS A 5 -6.68 34.23 -9.08
N ARG A 6 -8.01 34.23 -9.26
CA ARG A 6 -8.92 33.37 -8.47
C ARG A 6 -8.76 31.91 -8.87
N VAL A 7 -8.72 31.62 -10.17
CA VAL A 7 -8.55 30.26 -10.69
C VAL A 7 -7.19 29.68 -10.26
N GLU A 8 -6.13 30.47 -10.33
CA GLU A 8 -4.79 30.07 -9.86
C GLU A 8 -4.79 29.68 -8.38
N SER A 9 -5.41 30.49 -7.51
CA SER A 9 -5.51 30.19 -6.08
C SER A 9 -6.32 28.92 -5.79
N ILE A 10 -7.39 28.67 -6.55
CA ILE A 10 -8.20 27.45 -6.42
C ILE A 10 -7.40 26.23 -6.86
N LEU A 11 -6.70 26.30 -7.99
CA LEU A 11 -5.85 25.22 -8.48
C LEU A 11 -4.75 24.87 -7.47
N LEU A 12 -4.08 25.87 -6.91
CA LEU A 12 -3.00 25.65 -5.95
C LEU A 12 -3.54 24.96 -4.67
N LYS A 13 -4.71 25.37 -4.19
CA LYS A 13 -5.38 24.70 -3.06
C LYS A 13 -5.73 23.25 -3.37
N LEU A 14 -6.26 22.97 -4.57
CA LEU A 14 -6.59 21.61 -4.98
C LEU A 14 -5.33 20.72 -5.07
N VAL A 15 -4.24 21.24 -5.62
CA VAL A 15 -2.96 20.52 -5.69
C VAL A 15 -2.44 20.19 -4.30
N ILE A 16 -2.48 21.14 -3.36
CA ILE A 16 -2.06 20.90 -1.97
C ILE A 16 -2.93 19.81 -1.32
N ILE A 17 -4.26 19.90 -1.46
CA ILE A 17 -5.17 18.90 -0.89
C ILE A 17 -4.87 17.51 -1.47
N GLN A 18 -4.74 17.42 -2.80
CA GLN A 18 -4.41 16.16 -3.48
C GLN A 18 -3.07 15.59 -3.02
N PHE A 19 -2.07 16.46 -2.82
CA PHE A 19 -0.75 16.08 -2.34
C PHE A 19 -0.80 15.50 -0.92
N VAL A 20 -1.59 16.09 -0.02
CA VAL A 20 -1.79 15.56 1.34
C VAL A 20 -2.44 14.18 1.29
N PHE A 21 -3.50 14.00 0.48
CA PHE A 21 -4.13 12.69 0.31
C PHE A 21 -3.18 11.65 -0.27
N LEU A 22 -2.31 12.03 -1.21
CA LEU A 22 -1.27 11.15 -1.76
C LEU A 22 -0.30 10.67 -0.68
N ILE A 23 0.18 11.57 0.18
CA ILE A 23 1.07 11.19 1.30
C ILE A 23 0.38 10.20 2.23
N ILE A 24 -0.88 10.47 2.60
CA ILE A 24 -1.65 9.58 3.49
C ILE A 24 -1.84 8.21 2.84
N ALA A 25 -2.22 8.15 1.56
CA ALA A 25 -2.39 6.90 0.83
C ALA A 25 -1.08 6.11 0.77
N GLN A 26 0.05 6.78 0.49
CA GLN A 26 1.36 6.15 0.45
C GLN A 26 1.78 5.61 1.82
N TRP A 27 1.55 6.37 2.89
CA TRP A 27 1.83 5.95 4.25
C TRP A 27 0.99 4.73 4.64
N LEU A 28 -0.30 4.76 4.32
CA LEU A 28 -1.21 3.66 4.57
C LEU A 28 -0.76 2.39 3.84
N ILE A 29 -0.41 2.48 2.56
CA ILE A 29 0.07 1.31 1.78
C ILE A 29 1.41 0.77 2.30
N LEU A 30 2.33 1.64 2.72
CA LEU A 30 3.68 1.23 3.13
C LEU A 30 3.74 0.58 4.52
N TYR A 31 2.96 1.08 5.47
CA TYR A 31 3.05 0.66 6.87
C TYR A 31 1.92 -0.25 7.34
N THR A 32 0.87 -0.43 6.53
CA THR A 32 -0.21 -1.37 6.86
C THR A 32 -0.19 -2.56 5.91
N PRO A 33 -0.64 -3.75 6.35
CA PRO A 33 -0.77 -4.93 5.50
C PRO A 33 -1.99 -4.82 4.55
N LEU A 34 -2.30 -3.62 4.03
CA LEU A 34 -3.38 -3.41 3.05
C LEU A 34 -2.95 -3.72 1.61
N SER A 35 -1.64 -3.79 1.35
CA SER A 35 -1.07 -4.21 0.05
C SER A 35 -1.73 -5.48 -0.54
N PRO A 36 -1.93 -6.58 0.23
CA PRO A 36 -2.62 -7.78 -0.27
C PRO A 36 -4.11 -7.61 -0.60
N TYR A 37 -4.77 -6.58 -0.08
CA TYR A 37 -6.20 -6.34 -0.29
C TYR A 37 -6.49 -5.30 -1.38
N LEU A 38 -5.51 -4.46 -1.72
CA LEU A 38 -5.62 -3.38 -2.71
C LEU A 38 -5.25 -3.80 -4.13
N GLY A 39 -4.40 -4.82 -4.28
CA GLY A 39 -4.04 -5.42 -5.57
C GLY A 39 -4.57 -6.84 -5.67
N LYS A 40 -4.93 -7.30 -6.87
CA LYS A 40 -5.04 -8.74 -7.12
C LYS A 40 -3.65 -9.34 -6.95
N ILE A 41 -3.40 -9.97 -5.82
CA ILE A 41 -2.25 -10.85 -5.68
C ILE A 41 -2.55 -12.02 -6.61
N TYR A 42 -1.89 -12.05 -7.76
CA TYR A 42 -1.67 -13.32 -8.43
C TYR A 42 -0.64 -14.05 -7.56
N GLU A 43 -1.09 -14.64 -6.45
CA GLU A 43 -0.29 -15.65 -5.76
C GLU A 43 -0.09 -16.75 -6.79
N TYR A 44 1.07 -16.73 -7.46
CA TYR A 44 1.49 -17.85 -8.28
C TYR A 44 1.80 -18.96 -7.28
N GLU A 45 0.82 -19.82 -7.01
CA GLU A 45 0.96 -21.01 -6.16
C GLU A 45 2.02 -22.01 -6.68
N GLY A 46 2.77 -21.66 -7.74
CA GLY A 46 3.76 -22.52 -8.37
C GLY A 46 5.05 -22.72 -7.58
N VAL A 47 5.59 -21.74 -6.84
CA VAL A 47 6.87 -21.91 -6.11
C VAL A 47 7.04 -20.87 -4.99
N SER A 48 6.39 -21.03 -3.82
CA SER A 48 6.83 -20.42 -2.55
C SER A 48 5.86 -20.70 -1.38
N ARG A 49 5.73 -21.96 -0.92
CA ARG A 49 5.33 -22.28 0.47
C ARG A 49 5.93 -23.62 0.94
N GLN A 50 7.22 -23.86 0.71
CA GLN A 50 7.97 -24.95 1.40
C GLN A 50 8.74 -24.50 2.64
N GLU A 51 8.67 -23.24 3.06
CA GLU A 51 9.44 -22.74 4.22
C GLU A 51 8.60 -22.20 5.39
N LYS A 52 7.31 -22.56 5.48
CA LYS A 52 6.50 -22.19 6.66
C LYS A 52 5.82 -23.35 7.41
N THR A 53 6.13 -24.60 7.07
CA THR A 53 5.47 -25.76 7.70
C THR A 53 6.37 -27.00 7.86
N LYS A 54 7.67 -26.84 8.12
CA LYS A 54 8.57 -28.00 8.30
C LYS A 54 9.76 -27.74 9.25
N THR A 55 9.53 -27.13 10.42
CA THR A 55 10.51 -27.20 11.53
C THR A 55 9.81 -27.06 12.89
N ILE A 56 8.76 -27.84 13.12
CA ILE A 56 8.55 -28.42 14.44
C ILE A 56 8.54 -29.92 14.16
N GLU A 57 9.75 -30.43 13.91
CA GLU A 57 9.98 -31.86 13.87
C GLU A 57 9.58 -32.43 15.22
N THR A 58 8.78 -33.48 15.17
CA THR A 58 8.42 -34.35 16.27
C THR A 58 9.70 -34.78 16.99
N ILE A 59 10.09 -34.09 18.06
CA ILE A 59 10.96 -34.67 19.08
C ILE A 59 10.08 -35.63 19.89
N ILE A 60 9.80 -36.77 19.27
CA ILE A 60 9.58 -38.02 19.98
C ILE A 60 10.74 -38.91 19.51
N ASP A 61 11.90 -38.68 20.11
CA ASP A 61 12.99 -39.64 20.10
C ASP A 61 13.02 -40.30 21.48
N ARG A 62 12.57 -41.56 21.49
CA ARG A 62 12.75 -42.64 22.47
C ARG A 62 12.48 -42.39 23.96
#